data_AF-A0A7K5MPH8-F1
#
_entry.id   AF-A0A7K5MPH8-F1
#
_cell.length_a   1.000
_cell.length_b   1.000
_cell.length_c   1.000
_cell.angle_alpha   90.00
_cell.angle_beta   90.00
_cell.angle_gamma   90.00
#
_symmetry.space_group_name_H-M   'P 1'
#
loop_
_entity.id
_entity.type
_entity.pdbx_description
1 polymer ?
#
loop_
_entity_poly.entity_id
_entity_poly.type
_entity_poly.pdbx_seq_one_letter_code
_entity_poly.pdbx_strand_id
1 'polypeptide(L)'
;LLSPESSVSVSAHNAVVGLAKAPGSTGLWDSFSFGPEPSALQERLFVSEENVDGFLGTALCPSPCSQSALERQPLIEVLDVTEDRIQIRVE
;
A
#
# COMPACT_ATOMS: atom_id res chain seq x y z
N LEU A 1 -10.02 21.78 -22.21
CA LEU A 1 -10.38 21.02 -20.99
C LEU A 1 -9.32 21.37 -19.96
N LEU A 2 -9.71 22.00 -18.85
CA LEU A 2 -8.76 22.33 -17.77
C LEU A 2 -8.14 21.04 -17.26
N SER A 3 -6.81 20.97 -17.24
CA SER A 3 -6.09 19.89 -16.59
C SER A 3 -6.48 19.89 -15.11
N PRO A 4 -6.78 18.74 -14.49
CA PRO A 4 -6.98 18.70 -13.05
C PRO A 4 -5.69 19.18 -12.37
N GLU A 5 -5.82 20.14 -11.45
CA GLU A 5 -4.66 20.73 -10.78
C GLU A 5 -4.31 19.88 -9.56
N SER A 6 -3.02 19.51 -9.44
CA SER A 6 -2.50 19.02 -8.18
C SER A 6 -2.54 20.15 -7.16
N SER A 7 -2.78 19.80 -5.90
CA SER A 7 -2.90 20.77 -4.81
C SER A 7 -2.16 20.30 -3.57
N VAL A 8 -1.76 21.26 -2.74
CA VAL A 8 -1.17 20.99 -1.43
C VAL A 8 -1.88 21.85 -0.40
N SER A 9 -2.36 21.21 0.66
CA SER A 9 -3.01 21.88 1.80
C SER A 9 -2.27 21.50 3.07
N VAL A 10 -1.70 22.49 3.76
CA VAL A 10 -0.92 22.29 4.99
C VAL A 10 -1.65 22.94 6.17
N SER A 11 -1.73 22.21 7.27
CA SER A 11 -2.30 22.64 8.55
C SER A 11 -1.28 22.44 9.67
N ALA A 12 -1.61 22.88 10.88
CA ALA A 12 -0.70 22.77 12.03
C ALA A 12 -0.26 21.32 12.34
N HIS A 13 -1.06 20.32 11.97
CA HIS A 13 -0.84 18.92 12.35
C HIS A 13 -0.92 17.94 11.17
N ASN A 14 -1.15 18.42 9.95
CA ASN A 14 -1.30 17.55 8.79
C ASN A 14 -0.99 18.30 7.48
N ALA A 15 -0.56 17.57 6.46
CA ALA A 15 -0.46 18.03 5.09
C ALA A 15 -1.17 17.03 4.16
N VAL A 16 -1.93 17.56 3.21
CA VAL A 16 -2.65 16.79 2.20
C VAL A 16 -2.12 17.19 0.84
N VAL A 17 -1.75 16.22 0.02
CA VAL A 17 -1.36 16.43 -1.38
C VAL A 17 -2.44 15.80 -2.26
N GLY A 18 -3.15 16.64 -3.02
CA GLY A 18 -4.05 16.21 -4.07
C GLY A 18 -3.28 15.96 -5.36
N LEU A 19 -3.34 14.73 -5.87
CA LEU A 19 -2.72 14.35 -7.14
C LEU A 19 -3.76 14.26 -8.24
N ALA A 20 -3.36 14.72 -9.42
CA ALA A 20 -4.19 14.76 -10.61
C ALA A 20 -3.51 13.99 -11.74
N LYS A 21 -4.28 13.19 -12.47
CA LYS A 21 -3.76 12.49 -13.65
C LYS A 21 -3.52 13.46 -14.79
N ALA A 22 -2.46 13.22 -15.56
CA ALA A 22 -2.19 13.99 -16.76
C ALA A 22 -3.34 13.82 -17.78
N PRO A 23 -3.62 14.82 -18.63
CA PRO A 23 -4.58 14.68 -19.71
C PRO A 23 -4.25 13.47 -20.59
N GLY A 24 -5.23 12.61 -20.86
CA GLY A 24 -5.06 11.39 -21.65
C GLY A 24 -4.69 10.15 -20.83
N SER A 25 -4.34 10.28 -19.55
CA SER A 25 -4.28 9.14 -18.64
C SER A 25 -5.69 8.64 -18.34
N THR A 26 -5.89 7.32 -18.38
CA THR A 26 -7.17 6.66 -18.12
C THR A 26 -7.03 5.64 -16.98
N GLY A 27 -8.12 4.94 -16.65
CA GLY A 27 -8.13 3.90 -15.61
C GLY A 27 -8.05 4.42 -14.17
N LEU A 28 -7.95 3.50 -13.23
CA LEU A 28 -7.74 3.78 -11.80
C LEU A 28 -6.26 4.01 -11.50
N TRP A 29 -5.94 4.47 -10.30
CA TRP A 29 -4.55 4.49 -9.84
C TRP A 29 -4.22 3.10 -9.32
N ASP A 30 -3.08 2.53 -9.74
CA ASP A 30 -2.70 1.17 -9.34
C ASP A 30 -1.72 1.18 -8.16
N SER A 31 -0.77 2.11 -8.15
CA SER A 31 0.19 2.28 -7.05
C SER A 31 0.69 3.71 -6.91
N PHE A 32 1.34 3.99 -5.77
CA PHE A 32 2.18 5.16 -5.60
C PHE A 32 3.50 4.78 -4.94
N SER A 33 4.59 5.39 -5.40
CA SER A 33 5.92 5.22 -4.82
C SER A 33 6.29 6.45 -3.99
N PHE A 34 6.84 6.25 -2.79
CA PHE A 34 7.20 7.32 -1.86
C PHE A 34 8.49 7.01 -1.11
N GLY A 35 9.27 8.04 -0.81
CA GLY A 35 10.54 7.90 -0.10
C GLY A 35 11.39 9.16 -0.25
N PRO A 36 12.41 9.33 0.61
CA PRO A 36 13.30 10.49 0.57
C PRO A 36 14.28 10.45 -0.60
N GLU A 37 14.56 9.25 -1.15
CA GLU A 37 15.56 9.01 -2.19
C GLU A 37 14.95 8.18 -3.34
N PRO A 38 15.09 8.63 -4.61
CA PRO A 38 14.56 7.90 -5.77
C PRO A 38 15.02 6.46 -5.92
N SER A 39 16.21 6.11 -5.43
CA SER A 39 16.73 4.74 -5.49
C SER A 39 16.15 3.78 -4.45
N ALA A 40 15.40 4.29 -3.47
CA ALA A 40 14.86 3.53 -2.34
C ALA A 40 13.39 3.90 -2.05
N LEU A 41 12.59 4.08 -3.11
CA LEU A 41 11.16 4.35 -2.96
C LEU A 41 10.42 3.10 -2.50
N GLN A 42 9.56 3.26 -1.49
CA GLN A 42 8.58 2.26 -1.11
C GLN A 42 7.37 2.37 -2.02
N GLU A 43 6.85 1.25 -2.49
CA GLU A 43 5.61 1.20 -3.26
C GLU A 43 4.43 0.87 -2.35
N ARG A 44 3.30 1.56 -2.57
CA ARG A 44 2.03 1.23 -1.97
C ARG A 44 0.97 1.10 -3.05
N LEU A 45 0.36 -0.08 -3.12
CA LEU A 45 -0.69 -0.40 -4.07
C LEU A 45 -2.02 0.19 -3.61
N PHE A 46 -2.81 0.69 -4.56
CA PHE A 46 -4.20 1.08 -4.32
C PHE A 46 -5.09 -0.12 -4.61
N VAL A 47 -5.80 -0.61 -3.58
CA VAL A 47 -6.73 -1.73 -3.73
C VAL A 47 -8.15 -1.19 -3.81
N SER A 48 -8.88 -1.67 -4.81
CA SER A 48 -10.27 -1.35 -5.12
C SER A 48 -11.00 -2.64 -5.51
N GLU A 49 -12.32 -2.60 -5.54
CA GLU A 49 -13.11 -3.75 -5.99
C GLU A 49 -12.77 -4.13 -7.44
N GLU A 50 -12.40 -3.17 -8.29
CA GLU A 50 -12.09 -3.44 -9.70
C GLU A 50 -10.71 -4.08 -9.93
N ASN A 51 -9.77 -3.96 -8.98
CA ASN A 51 -8.38 -4.44 -9.15
C ASN A 51 -7.92 -5.47 -8.10
N VAL A 52 -8.81 -5.88 -7.19
CA VAL A 52 -8.49 -6.83 -6.10
C VAL A 52 -7.97 -8.17 -6.63
N ASP A 53 -8.50 -8.68 -7.74
CA ASP A 53 -8.07 -9.96 -8.31
C ASP A 53 -6.62 -9.90 -8.81
N GLY A 54 -6.22 -8.79 -9.43
CA GLY A 54 -4.83 -8.56 -9.85
C GLY A 54 -3.88 -8.39 -8.67
N PHE A 55 -4.33 -7.71 -7.61
CA PHE A 55 -3.59 -7.60 -6.36
C PHE A 55 -3.38 -8.97 -5.69
N LEU A 56 -4.43 -9.79 -5.59
CA LEU A 56 -4.33 -11.13 -5.01
C LEU A 56 -3.43 -12.04 -5.86
N GLY A 57 -3.51 -11.95 -7.19
CA GLY A 57 -2.62 -12.69 -8.08
C GLY A 57 -1.14 -12.37 -7.86
N THR A 58 -0.79 -11.10 -7.65
CA THR A 58 0.60 -10.66 -7.43
C THR A 58 1.10 -10.93 -6.01
N ALA A 59 0.26 -10.74 -4.98
CA ALA A 59 0.59 -11.06 -3.59
C ALA A 59 0.81 -12.56 -3.37
N LEU A 60 0.10 -13.41 -4.14
CA LEU A 60 0.20 -14.87 -4.06
C LEU A 60 1.27 -15.44 -5.02
N CYS A 61 1.88 -14.63 -5.88
CA CYS A 61 2.99 -15.06 -6.72
C CYS A 61 4.27 -15.21 -5.89
N PRO A 62 4.90 -16.40 -5.87
CA PRO A 62 6.22 -16.60 -5.26
C PRO A 62 7.29 -16.07 -6.23
N SER A 63 7.31 -14.76 -6.48
CA SER A 63 8.41 -14.13 -7.22
C SER A 63 9.35 -13.41 -6.25
N PRO A 64 10.67 -13.38 -6.52
CA PRO A 64 11.66 -12.81 -5.63
C PRO A 64 11.72 -11.29 -5.82
N CYS A 65 10.58 -10.59 -5.72
CA CYS A 65 10.64 -9.14 -5.58
C CYS A 65 11.20 -8.86 -4.20
N SER A 66 12.45 -8.37 -4.20
CA SER A 66 13.26 -7.93 -3.07
C SER A 66 12.40 -7.59 -1.86
N GLN A 67 12.30 -8.57 -0.95
CA GLN A 67 11.99 -8.31 0.45
C GLN A 67 13.02 -7.28 0.91
N SER A 68 12.69 -6.00 0.82
CA SER A 68 13.51 -4.92 1.35
C SER A 68 13.53 -5.11 2.85
N ALA A 69 14.52 -5.89 3.28
CA ALA A 69 14.65 -6.53 4.58
C ALA A 69 13.43 -7.40 4.96
N LEU A 70 13.72 -8.63 5.37
CA LEU A 70 13.01 -9.24 6.49
C LEU A 70 13.12 -8.27 7.69
N GLU A 71 12.37 -7.17 7.69
CA GLU A 71 11.88 -6.56 8.93
C GLU A 71 11.19 -7.73 9.62
N ARG A 72 11.84 -8.28 10.66
CA ARG A 72 11.40 -9.47 11.41
C ARG A 72 9.89 -9.50 11.43
N GLN A 73 9.29 -10.33 10.58
CA GLN A 73 7.84 -10.47 10.57
C GLN A 73 7.52 -10.94 11.99
N PRO A 74 6.73 -10.19 12.78
CA PRO A 74 6.28 -10.72 14.06
C PRO A 74 5.46 -11.94 13.69
N LEU A 75 6.03 -13.13 13.92
CA LEU A 75 5.39 -14.39 13.59
C LEU A 75 4.26 -14.54 14.60
N ILE A 76 3.08 -14.05 14.23
CA ILE A 76 1.89 -14.23 15.03
C ILE A 76 1.41 -15.67 14.86
N GLU A 77 1.46 -16.45 15.92
CA GLU A 77 0.92 -17.81 15.94
C GLU A 77 -0.33 -17.83 16.80
N VAL A 78 -1.46 -18.18 16.19
CA VAL A 78 -2.71 -18.41 16.93
C VAL A 78 -2.63 -19.82 17.52
N LEU A 79 -2.59 -19.89 18.85
CA LEU A 79 -2.44 -21.15 19.56
C LEU A 79 -3.77 -21.82 19.81
N ASP A 80 -4.80 -21.01 20.08
CA ASP A 80 -6.11 -21.51 20.50
C ASP A 80 -7.21 -20.48 20.20
N VAL A 81 -8.38 -21.00 19.83
CA VAL A 81 -9.61 -20.24 19.59
C VAL A 81 -10.77 -20.98 20.25
N THR A 82 -11.40 -20.31 21.19
CA THR A 82 -12.56 -20.78 21.95
C THR A 82 -13.70 -19.79 21.81
N GLU A 83 -14.87 -20.13 22.34
CA GLU A 83 -16.04 -19.23 22.33
C GLU A 83 -15.77 -17.93 23.12
N ASP A 84 -14.94 -18.00 24.16
CA ASP A 84 -14.68 -16.90 25.10
C ASP A 84 -13.31 -16.22 24.93
N ARG A 85 -12.35 -16.84 24.22
CA ARG A 85 -11.04 -16.19 23.96
C ARG A 85 -10.31 -16.65 22.70
N ILE A 86 -9.34 -15.82 22.32
CA ILE A 86 -8.30 -16.12 21.33
C ILE A 86 -6.93 -15.95 22.00
N GLN A 87 -6.05 -16.93 21.83
CA GLN A 87 -4.68 -16.87 22.32
C GLN A 87 -3.67 -16.73 21.17
N ILE A 88 -2.89 -15.65 21.19
CA ILE A 88 -1.92 -15.31 20.15
C ILE A 88 -0.54 -15.20 20.80
N ARG A 89 0.46 -15.85 20.20
CA ARG A 89 1.88 -15.64 20.52
C ARG A 89 2.48 -14.68 19.49
N VAL A 90 3.27 -13.72 19.97
CA VAL A 90 4.08 -12.81 19.14
C VAL A 90 5.54 -13.08 19.50
N GLU A 91 6.39 -13.39 18.52
CA GLU A 91 7.86 -13.52 18.67
C GLU A 91 8.59 -12.21 18.39
#